data_AF-A0A3D0MWE7-F1
#
_entry.id   AF-A0A3D0MWE7-F1
#
_cell.length_a   1.000
_cell.length_b   1.000
_cell.length_c   1.000
_cell.angle_alpha   90.00
_cell.angle_beta   90.00
_cell.angle_gamma   90.00
#
_symmetry.space_group_name_H-M   'P 1'
#
loop_
_entity.id
_entity.type
_entity.pdbx_description
1 polymer ?
#
loop_
_entity_poly.entity_id
_entity_poly.type
_entity_poly.pdbx_seq_one_letter_code
_entity_poly.pdbx_strand_id
1 'polypeptide(L)'
;ISLTELIKKTRENKIIKCEEFKNIKILINKNENSIGREELNFLYEELIRIIYSLENTNEKQFLKLNHLKEFFGKNYFISRDSSDIDASLFRLTLLACFDVKDFDFAKLFLDEYSKFITLTQRDAMTNLGYAFYYNRKGDFDKSLLYLNKTDFVKQIFEYDARILFIRNFYELNYIDSSLEQVKNFKTLLSKKEKKAGLTISEEAHRNFLTYFEKFIKDSEKFDEESIMFYI
;
A
#
# COMPACT_ATOMS: atom_id res chain seq x y z
N ILE A 1 14.77 -13.88 -27.87
CA ILE A 1 15.20 -12.77 -26.99
C ILE A 1 15.92 -13.40 -25.81
N SER A 2 17.20 -13.08 -25.62
CA SER A 2 17.94 -13.55 -24.44
C SER A 2 17.44 -12.85 -23.18
N LEU A 3 17.62 -13.46 -21.99
CA LEU A 3 17.28 -12.83 -20.71
C LEU A 3 17.97 -11.46 -20.56
N THR A 4 19.20 -11.34 -21.05
CA THR A 4 19.99 -10.10 -21.06
C THR A 4 19.39 -9.01 -21.96
N GLU A 5 18.95 -9.34 -23.18
CA GLU A 5 18.25 -8.39 -24.06
C GLU A 5 16.94 -7.92 -23.44
N LEU A 6 16.26 -8.81 -22.72
CA LEU A 6 14.99 -8.53 -22.09
C LEU A 6 15.15 -7.60 -20.89
N ILE A 7 16.11 -7.86 -20.00
CA ILE A 7 16.51 -6.95 -18.90
C ILE A 7 16.90 -5.57 -19.46
N LYS A 8 17.66 -5.54 -20.54
CA LYS A 8 18.05 -4.29 -21.20
C LYS A 8 16.84 -3.52 -21.71
N LYS A 9 15.89 -4.21 -22.36
CA LYS A 9 14.63 -3.62 -22.83
C LYS A 9 13.77 -3.08 -21.68
N THR A 10 13.77 -3.75 -20.53
CA THR A 10 13.12 -3.29 -19.29
C THR A 10 13.74 -2.01 -18.76
N ARG A 11 15.07 -1.92 -18.74
CA ARG A 11 15.82 -0.73 -18.29
C ARG A 11 15.66 0.47 -19.23
N GLU A 12 15.37 0.24 -20.51
CA GLU A 12 15.24 1.29 -21.53
C GLU A 12 13.87 2.02 -21.53
N ASN A 13 13.08 1.95 -20.45
CA ASN A 13 11.85 2.73 -20.25
C ASN A 13 10.77 2.57 -21.33
N LYS A 14 10.64 1.38 -21.93
CA LYS A 14 9.47 1.07 -22.77
C LYS A 14 8.33 0.58 -21.89
N ILE A 15 7.11 1.07 -22.15
CA ILE A 15 5.88 0.54 -21.55
C ILE A 15 5.81 -0.96 -21.88
N ILE A 16 6.03 -1.79 -20.86
CA ILE A 16 5.96 -3.25 -20.99
C ILE A 16 4.50 -3.67 -20.93
N LYS A 17 4.05 -4.42 -21.94
CA LYS A 17 2.68 -4.96 -21.97
C LYS A 17 2.55 -6.17 -21.03
N CYS A 18 1.33 -6.47 -20.60
CA CYS A 18 1.03 -7.65 -19.77
C CYS A 18 1.55 -8.97 -20.40
N GLU A 19 1.46 -9.09 -21.72
CA GLU A 19 1.97 -10.25 -22.45
C GLU A 19 3.50 -10.37 -22.39
N GLU A 20 4.22 -9.24 -22.43
CA GLU A 20 5.66 -9.23 -22.27
C GLU A 20 6.06 -9.63 -20.85
N PHE A 21 5.34 -9.16 -19.82
CA PHE A 21 5.51 -9.63 -18.43
C PHE A 21 5.37 -11.15 -18.32
N LYS A 22 4.31 -11.73 -18.89
CA LYS A 22 4.07 -13.18 -18.86
C LYS A 22 5.22 -13.94 -19.52
N ASN A 23 5.69 -13.46 -20.67
CA ASN A 23 6.81 -14.07 -21.40
C ASN A 23 8.13 -13.99 -20.62
N ILE A 24 8.42 -12.85 -19.98
CA ILE A 24 9.59 -12.70 -19.09
C ILE A 24 9.52 -13.73 -17.97
N LYS A 25 8.37 -13.82 -17.29
CA LYS A 25 8.16 -14.75 -16.18
C LYS A 25 8.34 -16.21 -16.59
N ILE A 26 7.81 -16.61 -17.76
CA ILE A 26 8.01 -17.96 -18.31
C ILE A 26 9.50 -18.24 -18.54
N LEU A 27 10.26 -17.28 -19.08
CA LEU A 27 11.69 -17.44 -19.33
C LEU A 27 12.49 -17.57 -18.03
N ILE A 28 12.16 -16.78 -17.00
CA ILE A 28 12.79 -16.89 -15.68
C ILE A 28 12.52 -18.27 -15.09
N ASN A 29 11.26 -18.71 -15.06
CA ASN A 29 10.89 -20.00 -14.47
C ASN A 29 11.54 -21.19 -15.20
N LYS A 30 11.68 -21.11 -16.54
CA LYS A 30 12.37 -22.15 -17.31
C LYS A 30 13.86 -22.27 -17.00
N ASN A 31 14.48 -21.18 -16.55
CA ASN A 31 15.93 -21.11 -16.30
C ASN A 31 16.25 -20.93 -14.81
N GLU A 32 15.26 -21.05 -13.92
CA GLU A 32 15.37 -20.70 -12.49
C GLU A 32 16.58 -21.37 -11.81
N ASN A 33 16.77 -22.68 -12.06
CA ASN A 33 17.87 -23.44 -11.46
C ASN A 33 19.26 -23.06 -11.99
N SER A 34 19.33 -22.33 -13.10
CA SER A 34 20.56 -21.87 -13.74
C SER A 34 20.86 -20.40 -13.43
N ILE A 35 19.95 -19.69 -12.77
CA ILE A 35 20.08 -18.28 -12.41
C ILE A 35 20.47 -18.20 -10.94
N GLY A 36 21.49 -17.39 -10.61
CA GLY A 36 21.89 -17.16 -9.23
C GLY A 36 20.80 -16.43 -8.44
N ARG A 37 20.84 -16.54 -7.12
CA ARG A 37 19.81 -15.95 -6.24
C ARG A 37 19.74 -14.43 -6.36
N GLU A 38 20.88 -13.76 -6.51
CA GLU A 38 20.94 -12.31 -6.70
C GLU A 38 20.27 -11.88 -8.00
N GLU A 39 20.53 -12.62 -9.08
CA GLU A 39 19.89 -12.35 -10.36
C GLU A 39 18.38 -12.63 -10.29
N LEU A 40 17.94 -13.67 -9.57
CA LEU A 40 16.52 -13.93 -9.33
C LEU A 40 15.85 -12.83 -8.51
N ASN A 41 16.48 -12.36 -7.43
CA ASN A 41 16.00 -11.21 -6.65
C ASN A 41 15.79 -10.00 -7.57
N PHE A 42 16.85 -9.60 -8.30
CA PHE A 42 16.80 -8.47 -9.21
C PHE A 42 15.71 -8.61 -10.28
N LEU A 43 15.61 -9.78 -10.91
CA LEU A 43 14.62 -10.05 -11.96
C LEU A 43 13.19 -9.97 -11.43
N TYR A 44 12.92 -10.51 -10.25
CA TYR A 44 11.59 -10.44 -9.66
C TYR A 44 11.24 -9.03 -9.19
N GLU A 45 12.20 -8.26 -8.67
CA GLU A 45 11.98 -6.85 -8.35
C GLU A 45 11.61 -6.03 -9.58
N GLU A 46 12.30 -6.25 -10.71
CA GLU A 46 11.96 -5.60 -11.97
C GLU A 46 10.56 -6.02 -12.45
N LEU A 47 10.20 -7.29 -12.31
CA LEU A 47 8.85 -7.76 -12.58
C LEU A 47 7.79 -7.11 -11.67
N ILE A 48 8.11 -6.88 -10.38
CA ILE A 48 7.24 -6.14 -9.45
C ILE A 48 7.07 -4.70 -9.95
N ARG A 49 8.14 -4.00 -10.34
CA ARG A 49 8.05 -2.64 -10.87
C ARG A 49 7.16 -2.59 -12.13
N ILE A 50 7.38 -3.51 -13.07
CA ILE A 50 6.58 -3.64 -14.29
C ILE A 50 5.11 -3.84 -13.95
N ILE A 51 4.79 -4.86 -13.16
CA ILE A 51 3.39 -5.24 -12.94
C ILE A 51 2.61 -4.15 -12.21
N TYR A 52 3.28 -3.36 -11.35
CA TYR A 52 2.67 -2.21 -10.69
C TYR A 52 2.51 -0.97 -11.57
N SER A 53 3.25 -0.88 -12.69
CA SER A 53 3.01 0.13 -13.72
C SER A 53 1.82 -0.19 -14.64
N LEU A 54 1.34 -1.44 -14.65
CA LEU A 54 0.15 -1.81 -15.42
C LEU A 54 -1.11 -1.21 -14.81
N GLU A 55 -2.08 -0.87 -15.68
CA GLU A 55 -3.38 -0.31 -15.26
C GLU A 55 -4.06 -1.15 -14.16
N ASN A 56 -4.88 -0.49 -13.34
CA ASN A 56 -5.52 -1.14 -12.21
C ASN A 56 -6.84 -1.84 -12.63
N THR A 57 -6.74 -3.08 -13.10
CA THR A 57 -7.90 -3.95 -13.34
C THR A 57 -7.90 -5.12 -12.34
N ASN A 58 -9.06 -5.71 -12.07
CA ASN A 58 -9.18 -6.86 -11.15
C ASN A 58 -8.23 -8.02 -11.54
N GLU A 59 -8.20 -8.39 -12.83
CA GLU A 59 -7.29 -9.44 -13.34
C GLU A 59 -5.82 -9.11 -13.03
N LYS A 60 -5.42 -7.84 -13.22
CA LYS A 60 -4.06 -7.40 -12.96
C LYS A 60 -3.76 -7.37 -11.46
N GLN A 61 -4.73 -7.11 -10.59
CA GLN A 61 -4.55 -7.19 -9.13
C GLN A 61 -4.27 -8.63 -8.66
N PHE A 62 -4.99 -9.62 -9.19
CA PHE A 62 -4.69 -11.03 -8.91
C PHE A 62 -3.31 -11.42 -9.43
N LEU A 63 -2.94 -10.95 -10.61
CA LEU A 63 -1.60 -11.19 -11.16
C LEU A 63 -0.50 -10.59 -10.27
N LYS A 64 -0.71 -9.37 -9.76
CA LYS A 64 0.20 -8.69 -8.80
C LYS A 64 0.38 -9.54 -7.55
N LEU A 65 -0.72 -9.96 -6.92
CA LEU A 65 -0.64 -10.74 -5.69
C LEU A 65 0.02 -12.10 -5.92
N ASN A 66 -0.32 -12.81 -7.00
CA ASN A 66 0.28 -14.11 -7.29
C ASN A 66 1.79 -14.02 -7.52
N HIS A 67 2.25 -12.94 -8.17
CA HIS A 67 3.67 -12.69 -8.34
C HIS A 67 4.39 -12.44 -7.01
N LEU A 68 3.77 -11.65 -6.13
CA LEU A 68 4.31 -11.39 -4.79
C LEU A 68 4.33 -12.66 -3.92
N LYS A 69 3.26 -13.46 -3.92
CA LYS A 69 3.21 -14.75 -3.22
C LYS A 69 4.36 -15.66 -3.62
N GLU A 70 4.65 -15.75 -4.91
CA GLU A 70 5.78 -16.52 -5.43
C GLU A 70 7.12 -15.94 -4.98
N PHE A 71 7.29 -14.62 -5.10
CA PHE A 71 8.51 -13.92 -4.67
C PHE A 71 8.84 -14.17 -3.19
N PHE A 72 7.85 -14.04 -2.31
CA PHE A 72 8.00 -14.29 -0.88
C PHE A 72 8.10 -15.78 -0.54
N GLY A 73 7.31 -16.63 -1.19
CA GLY A 73 7.30 -18.08 -0.95
C GLY A 73 8.64 -18.75 -1.33
N LYS A 74 9.34 -18.20 -2.33
CA LYS A 74 10.67 -18.65 -2.73
C LYS A 74 11.82 -17.91 -2.02
N ASN A 75 11.50 -17.00 -1.10
CA ASN A 75 12.46 -16.16 -0.38
C ASN A 75 13.40 -15.36 -1.31
N TYR A 76 12.92 -14.91 -2.46
CA TYR A 76 13.72 -14.12 -3.39
C TYR A 76 13.97 -12.70 -2.91
N PHE A 77 13.31 -12.24 -1.85
CA PHE A 77 13.63 -10.97 -1.18
C PHE A 77 14.96 -11.01 -0.42
N ILE A 78 15.50 -12.20 -0.12
CA ILE A 78 16.78 -12.35 0.56
C ILE A 78 17.90 -12.24 -0.48
N SER A 79 18.74 -11.22 -0.33
CA SER A 79 19.97 -11.04 -1.09
C SER A 79 21.19 -11.36 -0.23
N ARG A 80 22.38 -11.33 -0.85
CA ARG A 80 23.67 -11.52 -0.19
C ARG A 80 23.95 -10.43 0.83
N ASP A 81 23.52 -9.21 0.53
CA ASP A 81 23.82 -8.02 1.32
C ASP A 81 22.75 -7.70 2.36
N SER A 82 21.53 -8.26 2.21
CA SER A 82 20.43 -8.01 3.13
C SER A 82 19.37 -9.12 3.09
N SER A 83 18.87 -9.48 4.27
CA SER A 83 17.63 -10.26 4.41
C SER A 83 16.40 -9.38 4.64
N ASP A 84 16.57 -8.05 4.57
CA ASP A 84 15.52 -7.11 4.93
C ASP A 84 14.57 -6.85 3.76
N ILE A 85 13.28 -6.77 4.07
CA ILE A 85 12.23 -6.34 3.16
C ILE A 85 12.10 -4.82 3.27
N ASP A 86 12.22 -4.13 2.15
CA ASP A 86 11.91 -2.69 2.07
C ASP A 86 10.46 -2.43 2.49
N ALA A 87 10.25 -1.40 3.31
CA ALA A 87 8.93 -1.07 3.84
C ALA A 87 7.91 -0.75 2.74
N SER A 88 8.34 -0.21 1.60
CA SER A 88 7.46 0.04 0.44
C SER A 88 6.99 -1.26 -0.18
N LEU A 89 7.89 -2.24 -0.33
CA LEU A 89 7.53 -3.57 -0.84
C LEU A 89 6.60 -4.32 0.14
N PHE A 90 6.87 -4.22 1.44
CA PHE A 90 5.99 -4.77 2.47
C PHE A 90 4.57 -4.19 2.39
N ARG A 91 4.46 -2.84 2.36
CA ARG A 91 3.18 -2.14 2.20
C ARG A 91 2.47 -2.52 0.91
N LEU A 92 3.20 -2.52 -0.20
CA LEU A 92 2.69 -2.83 -1.53
C LEU A 92 2.11 -4.24 -1.60
N THR A 93 2.71 -5.19 -0.89
CA THR A 93 2.22 -6.57 -0.76
C THR A 93 0.91 -6.62 0.00
N LEU A 94 0.83 -5.95 1.14
CA LEU A 94 -0.42 -5.87 1.91
C LEU A 94 -1.55 -5.24 1.12
N LEU A 95 -1.29 -4.13 0.42
CA LEU A 95 -2.29 -3.48 -0.43
C LEU A 95 -2.80 -4.41 -1.53
N ALA A 96 -1.91 -5.18 -2.17
CA ALA A 96 -2.34 -6.17 -3.15
C ALA A 96 -3.23 -7.26 -2.55
N CYS A 97 -2.96 -7.69 -1.32
CA CYS A 97 -3.83 -8.63 -0.61
C CYS A 97 -5.22 -8.03 -0.41
N PHE A 98 -5.29 -6.78 0.05
CA PHE A 98 -6.56 -6.11 0.34
C PHE A 98 -7.37 -5.78 -0.92
N ASP A 99 -6.71 -5.41 -2.03
CA ASP A 99 -7.36 -5.13 -3.30
C ASP A 99 -8.13 -6.36 -3.83
N VAL A 100 -7.58 -7.56 -3.65
CA VAL A 100 -8.25 -8.82 -4.02
C VAL A 100 -8.97 -9.52 -2.86
N LYS A 101 -9.06 -8.86 -1.69
CA LYS A 101 -9.69 -9.38 -0.46
C LYS A 101 -9.12 -10.71 0.04
N ASP A 102 -7.84 -11.00 -0.22
CA ASP A 102 -7.16 -12.18 0.30
C ASP A 102 -6.61 -11.90 1.71
N PHE A 103 -7.53 -11.93 2.67
CA PHE A 103 -7.21 -11.63 4.06
C PHE A 103 -6.38 -12.72 4.75
N ASP A 104 -6.51 -13.97 4.31
CA ASP A 104 -5.80 -15.08 4.94
C ASP A 104 -4.31 -14.97 4.62
N PHE A 105 -3.98 -14.70 3.34
CA PHE A 105 -2.60 -14.42 3.00
C PHE A 105 -2.10 -13.11 3.61
N ALA A 106 -2.94 -12.06 3.70
CA ALA A 106 -2.52 -10.82 4.38
C ALA A 106 -2.12 -11.07 5.84
N LYS A 107 -2.87 -11.88 6.59
CA LYS A 107 -2.57 -12.20 7.99
C LYS A 107 -1.30 -13.03 8.10
N LEU A 108 -1.19 -14.09 7.29
CA LEU A 108 0.04 -14.90 7.22
C LEU A 108 1.25 -14.04 6.88
N PHE A 109 1.09 -13.10 5.94
CA PHE A 109 2.17 -12.22 5.51
C PHE A 109 2.62 -11.29 6.65
N LEU A 110 1.68 -10.68 7.38
CA LEU A 110 1.98 -9.87 8.57
C LEU A 110 2.72 -10.68 9.64
N ASP A 111 2.28 -11.92 9.90
CA ASP A 111 2.85 -12.77 10.95
C ASP A 111 4.26 -13.25 10.60
N GLU A 112 4.45 -13.70 9.37
CA GLU A 112 5.70 -14.35 8.97
C GLU A 112 6.75 -13.37 8.49
N TYR A 113 6.35 -12.32 7.78
CA TYR A 113 7.30 -11.48 7.05
C TYR A 113 7.61 -10.13 7.72
N SER A 114 6.82 -9.70 8.71
CA SER A 114 7.10 -8.46 9.46
C SER A 114 8.48 -8.45 10.14
N LYS A 115 8.95 -9.62 10.59
CA LYS A 115 10.28 -9.79 11.21
C LYS A 115 11.45 -9.48 10.27
N PHE A 116 11.24 -9.51 8.96
CA PHE A 116 12.25 -9.16 7.97
C PHE A 116 12.21 -7.68 7.59
N ILE A 117 11.31 -6.87 8.13
CA ILE A 117 11.39 -5.42 7.89
C ILE A 117 12.63 -4.87 8.61
N THR A 118 13.30 -3.92 7.97
CA THR A 118 14.42 -3.16 8.54
C THR A 118 14.08 -2.70 9.96
N LEU A 119 14.99 -2.94 10.90
CA LEU A 119 14.72 -2.79 12.34
C LEU A 119 14.16 -1.41 12.71
N THR A 120 14.65 -0.34 12.09
CA THR A 120 14.22 1.05 12.35
C THR A 120 12.78 1.35 11.92
N GLN A 121 12.21 0.54 11.03
CA GLN A 121 10.87 0.71 10.47
C GLN A 121 9.90 -0.39 10.90
N ARG A 122 10.41 -1.51 11.44
CA ARG A 122 9.67 -2.74 11.71
C ARG A 122 8.39 -2.52 12.52
N ASP A 123 8.51 -1.92 13.69
CA ASP A 123 7.35 -1.74 14.58
C ASP A 123 6.30 -0.83 13.95
N ALA A 124 6.75 0.27 13.33
CA ALA A 124 5.86 1.19 12.64
C ALA A 124 5.09 0.52 11.51
N MET A 125 5.80 -0.23 10.66
CA MET A 125 5.20 -0.93 9.52
C MET A 125 4.33 -2.10 9.91
N THR A 126 4.70 -2.83 10.94
CA THR A 126 3.91 -3.95 11.47
C THR A 126 2.59 -3.42 12.02
N ASN A 127 2.64 -2.37 12.84
CA ASN A 127 1.43 -1.74 13.38
C ASN A 127 0.56 -1.12 12.28
N LEU A 128 1.16 -0.44 11.30
CA LEU A 128 0.41 0.09 10.15
C LEU A 128 -0.25 -1.03 9.34
N GLY A 129 0.48 -2.14 9.11
CA GLY A 129 -0.04 -3.29 8.38
C GLY A 129 -1.23 -3.95 9.10
N TYR A 130 -1.15 -4.10 10.42
CA TYR A 130 -2.29 -4.55 11.23
C TYR A 130 -3.45 -3.56 11.23
N ALA A 131 -3.17 -2.26 11.29
CA ALA A 131 -4.21 -1.24 11.20
C ALA A 131 -4.98 -1.35 9.88
N PHE A 132 -4.28 -1.52 8.75
CA PHE A 132 -4.93 -1.78 7.47
C PHE A 132 -5.74 -3.09 7.49
N TYR A 133 -5.17 -4.18 8.01
CA TYR A 133 -5.86 -5.47 8.09
C TYR A 133 -7.19 -5.37 8.83
N TYR A 134 -7.20 -4.80 10.03
CA TYR A 134 -8.41 -4.66 10.83
C TYR A 134 -9.40 -3.65 10.23
N ASN A 135 -8.91 -2.53 9.68
CA ASN A 135 -9.77 -1.57 8.96
C ASN A 135 -10.50 -2.24 7.80
N ARG A 136 -9.80 -3.04 6.99
CA ARG A 136 -10.39 -3.74 5.84
C ARG A 136 -11.32 -4.89 6.22
N LYS A 137 -11.21 -5.41 7.43
CA LYS A 137 -12.14 -6.39 8.03
C LYS A 137 -13.35 -5.74 8.71
N GLY A 138 -13.39 -4.41 8.81
CA GLY A 138 -14.44 -3.66 9.52
C GLY A 138 -14.26 -3.58 11.04
N ASP A 139 -13.09 -3.97 11.57
CA ASP A 139 -12.76 -3.86 13.00
C ASP A 139 -11.98 -2.55 13.23
N PHE A 140 -12.72 -1.44 13.25
CA PHE A 140 -12.15 -0.09 13.27
C PHE A 140 -11.51 0.25 14.63
N ASP A 141 -12.03 -0.29 15.73
CA ASP A 141 -11.45 -0.14 17.06
C ASP A 141 -10.07 -0.79 17.14
N LYS A 142 -9.92 -2.05 16.68
CA LYS A 142 -8.59 -2.67 16.63
C LYS A 142 -7.68 -1.92 15.67
N SER A 143 -8.21 -1.44 14.55
CA SER A 143 -7.39 -0.62 13.64
C SER A 143 -6.81 0.61 14.34
N LEU A 144 -7.63 1.39 15.07
CA LEU A 144 -7.17 2.52 15.89
C LEU A 144 -6.18 2.10 16.96
N LEU A 145 -6.41 0.97 17.64
CA LEU A 145 -5.49 0.44 18.64
C LEU A 145 -4.08 0.25 18.07
N TYR A 146 -3.96 -0.28 16.85
CA TYR A 146 -2.66 -0.45 16.21
C TYR A 146 -2.07 0.88 15.71
N LEU A 147 -2.89 1.80 15.19
CA LEU A 147 -2.40 3.12 14.80
C LEU A 147 -1.82 3.90 15.98
N ASN A 148 -2.42 3.79 17.16
CA ASN A 148 -1.99 4.50 18.36
C ASN A 148 -0.69 3.94 18.99
N LYS A 149 -0.18 2.79 18.52
CA LYS A 149 1.07 2.20 19.03
C LYS A 149 2.33 2.80 18.41
N THR A 150 2.21 3.64 17.37
CA THR A 150 3.35 4.15 16.63
C THR A 150 3.23 5.65 16.41
N ASP A 151 4.33 6.38 16.62
CA ASP A 151 4.46 7.75 16.14
C ASP A 151 4.80 7.77 14.64
N PHE A 152 3.79 8.04 13.82
CA PHE A 152 3.92 8.11 12.37
C PHE A 152 4.44 9.46 11.84
N VAL A 153 4.62 10.48 12.69
CA VAL A 153 4.99 11.85 12.26
C VAL A 153 6.35 11.89 11.54
N LYS A 154 7.21 10.90 11.77
CA LYS A 154 8.55 10.82 11.14
C LYS A 154 8.68 9.66 10.15
N GLN A 155 7.57 9.01 9.79
CA GLN A 155 7.59 7.80 9.00
C GLN A 155 7.25 8.06 7.54
N ILE A 156 7.81 7.22 6.65
CA ILE A 156 7.58 7.29 5.19
C ILE A 156 6.07 7.20 4.86
N PHE A 157 5.29 6.54 5.70
CA PHE A 157 3.87 6.24 5.50
C PHE A 157 2.94 7.05 6.41
N GLU A 158 3.36 8.25 6.81
CA GLU A 158 2.54 9.17 7.61
C GLU A 158 1.15 9.40 6.97
N TYR A 159 1.10 9.54 5.65
CA TYR A 159 -0.15 9.80 4.94
C TYR A 159 -1.12 8.63 4.99
N ASP A 160 -0.62 7.39 4.89
CA ASP A 160 -1.43 6.18 5.03
C ASP A 160 -2.09 6.11 6.41
N ALA A 161 -1.28 6.34 7.46
CA ALA A 161 -1.78 6.34 8.83
C ALA A 161 -2.86 7.42 9.05
N ARG A 162 -2.65 8.63 8.54
CA ARG A 162 -3.63 9.73 8.65
C ARG A 162 -4.94 9.43 7.94
N ILE A 163 -4.89 8.85 6.74
CA ILE A 163 -6.10 8.41 6.03
C ILE A 163 -6.84 7.33 6.83
N LEU A 164 -6.13 6.39 7.44
CA LEU A 164 -6.74 5.36 8.28
C LEU A 164 -7.37 5.92 9.55
N PHE A 165 -6.72 6.88 10.23
CA PHE A 165 -7.33 7.56 11.38
C PHE A 165 -8.66 8.23 11.00
N ILE A 166 -8.67 9.01 9.92
CA ILE A 166 -9.88 9.70 9.43
C ILE A 166 -11.00 8.70 9.16
N ARG A 167 -10.69 7.61 8.44
CA ARG A 167 -11.66 6.56 8.10
C ARG A 167 -12.17 5.84 9.34
N ASN A 168 -11.29 5.37 10.22
CA ASN A 168 -11.71 4.64 11.41
C ASN A 168 -12.62 5.49 12.31
N PHE A 169 -12.28 6.77 12.53
CA PHE A 169 -13.14 7.66 13.33
C PHE A 169 -14.50 7.86 12.67
N TYR A 170 -14.55 8.03 11.34
CA TYR A 170 -15.80 8.15 10.62
C TYR A 170 -16.67 6.89 10.74
N GLU A 171 -16.09 5.72 10.52
CA GLU A 171 -16.81 4.44 10.58
C GLU A 171 -17.30 4.09 11.99
N LEU A 172 -16.64 4.61 13.03
CA LEU A 172 -17.08 4.51 14.43
C LEU A 172 -18.06 5.61 14.84
N ASN A 173 -18.52 6.44 13.90
CA ASN A 173 -19.40 7.59 14.12
C ASN A 173 -18.80 8.67 15.06
N TYR A 174 -17.48 8.73 15.18
CA TYR A 174 -16.74 9.78 15.89
C TYR A 174 -16.43 10.93 14.92
N ILE A 175 -17.49 11.59 14.45
CA ILE A 175 -17.42 12.58 13.36
C ILE A 175 -16.48 13.76 13.69
N ASP A 176 -16.60 14.33 14.88
CA ASP A 176 -15.72 15.42 15.33
C ASP A 176 -14.24 15.04 15.29
N SER A 177 -13.91 13.84 15.77
CA SER A 177 -12.55 13.32 15.74
C SER A 177 -12.06 13.11 14.30
N SER A 178 -12.93 12.64 13.41
CA SER A 178 -12.60 12.51 11.98
C SER A 178 -12.29 13.87 11.34
N LEU A 179 -13.13 14.88 11.58
CA LEU A 179 -12.94 16.25 11.09
C LEU A 179 -11.69 16.91 11.67
N GLU A 180 -11.37 16.67 12.94
CA GLU A 180 -10.13 17.12 13.55
C GLU A 180 -8.91 16.54 12.82
N GLN A 181 -8.92 15.23 12.52
CA GLN A 181 -7.85 14.59 11.76
C GLN A 181 -7.73 15.16 10.34
N VAL A 182 -8.85 15.46 9.67
CA VAL A 182 -8.86 16.14 8.37
C VAL A 182 -8.18 17.50 8.46
N LYS A 183 -8.54 18.32 9.45
CA LYS A 183 -7.94 19.65 9.67
C LYS A 183 -6.44 19.56 9.94
N ASN A 184 -6.01 18.62 10.78
CA ASN A 184 -4.61 18.38 11.09
C ASN A 184 -3.82 17.96 9.85
N PHE A 185 -4.39 17.10 9.01
CA PHE A 185 -3.75 16.66 7.78
C PHE A 185 -3.68 17.78 6.73
N LYS A 186 -4.74 18.57 6.54
CA LYS A 186 -4.70 19.77 5.68
C LYS A 186 -3.59 20.74 6.12
N THR A 187 -3.48 20.98 7.42
CA THR A 187 -2.43 21.86 7.99
C THR A 187 -1.01 21.34 7.67
N LEU A 188 -0.79 20.02 7.78
CA LEU A 188 0.48 19.40 7.38
C LEU A 188 0.79 19.64 5.90
N LEU A 189 -0.18 19.40 5.01
CA LEU A 189 0.00 19.60 3.56
C LEU A 189 0.29 21.07 3.24
N SER A 190 -0.43 22.02 3.83
CA SER A 190 -0.15 23.45 3.64
C SER A 190 1.24 23.87 4.12
N LYS A 191 1.75 23.27 5.20
CA LYS A 191 3.14 23.52 5.65
C LYS A 191 4.17 23.00 4.64
N LYS A 192 3.93 21.83 4.04
CA LYS A 192 4.81 21.26 3.00
C LYS A 192 4.76 22.07 1.71
N GLU A 193 3.56 22.47 1.27
CA GLU A 193 3.34 23.34 0.11
C GLU A 193 4.14 24.63 0.21
N LYS A 194 4.09 25.31 1.37
CA LYS A 194 4.86 26.54 1.60
C LYS A 194 6.37 26.33 1.56
N LYS A 195 6.87 25.14 1.87
CA LYS A 195 8.30 24.84 1.95
C LYS A 195 8.89 24.42 0.60
N ALA A 196 8.17 23.60 -0.16
CA ALA A 196 8.71 22.95 -1.35
C ALA A 196 7.71 22.74 -2.49
N GLY A 197 6.48 23.24 -2.36
CA GLY A 197 5.35 22.86 -3.22
C GLY A 197 4.78 21.49 -2.84
N LEU A 198 3.70 21.09 -3.51
CA LEU A 198 3.11 19.76 -3.38
C LEU A 198 3.51 18.85 -4.54
N THR A 199 3.77 17.59 -4.22
CA THR A 199 3.83 16.50 -5.20
C THR A 199 2.42 16.17 -5.72
N ILE A 200 2.36 15.47 -6.86
CA ILE A 200 1.08 14.97 -7.42
C ILE A 200 0.32 14.11 -6.40
N SER A 201 1.03 13.31 -5.60
CA SER A 201 0.41 12.49 -4.55
C SER A 201 -0.21 13.34 -3.44
N GLU A 202 0.46 14.43 -3.03
CA GLU A 202 -0.02 15.31 -1.98
C GLU A 202 -1.22 16.16 -2.43
N GLU A 203 -1.22 16.58 -3.70
CA GLU A 203 -2.36 17.20 -4.37
C GLU A 203 -3.60 16.28 -4.31
N ALA A 204 -3.41 15.00 -4.63
CA ALA A 204 -4.47 14.00 -4.56
C ALA A 204 -5.02 13.84 -3.13
N HIS A 205 -4.16 13.82 -2.12
CA HIS A 205 -4.59 13.81 -0.71
C HIS A 205 -5.36 15.07 -0.33
N ARG A 206 -4.91 16.26 -0.73
CA ARG A 206 -5.64 17.51 -0.49
C ARG A 206 -7.04 17.50 -1.08
N ASN A 207 -7.16 16.98 -2.30
CA ASN A 207 -8.45 16.83 -2.98
C ASN A 207 -9.34 15.84 -2.23
N PHE A 208 -8.82 14.67 -1.87
CA PHE A 208 -9.55 13.70 -1.04
C PHE A 208 -10.09 14.33 0.26
N LEU A 209 -9.24 15.04 1.01
CA LEU A 209 -9.64 15.68 2.27
C LEU A 209 -10.72 16.74 2.07
N THR A 210 -10.69 17.45 0.95
CA THR A 210 -11.70 18.47 0.62
C THR A 210 -13.05 17.83 0.30
N TYR A 211 -13.07 16.79 -0.53
CA TYR A 211 -14.29 16.06 -0.84
C TYR A 211 -14.85 15.31 0.37
N PHE A 212 -13.98 14.70 1.18
CA PHE A 212 -14.39 13.97 2.38
C PHE A 212 -15.04 14.89 3.42
N GLU A 213 -14.46 16.07 3.68
CA GLU A 213 -15.06 17.06 4.57
C GLU A 213 -16.43 17.54 4.07
N LYS A 214 -16.55 17.79 2.75
CA LYS A 214 -17.83 18.17 2.14
C LYS A 214 -18.87 17.06 2.31
N PHE A 215 -18.48 15.82 2.07
CA PHE A 215 -19.34 14.65 2.19
C PHE A 215 -19.92 14.51 3.61
N ILE A 216 -19.10 14.65 4.65
CA ILE A 216 -19.57 14.60 6.05
C ILE A 216 -20.62 15.70 6.32
N LYS A 217 -20.34 16.94 5.93
CA LYS A 217 -21.25 18.08 6.17
C LYS A 217 -22.56 17.94 5.40
N ASP A 218 -22.51 17.34 4.22
CA ASP A 218 -23.72 17.09 3.43
C ASP A 218 -24.52 15.93 4.04
N SER A 219 -23.89 14.88 4.57
CA SER A 219 -24.61 13.80 5.27
C SER A 219 -25.33 14.24 6.54
N GLU A 220 -24.73 15.14 7.33
CA GLU A 220 -25.39 15.69 8.54
C GLU A 220 -26.68 16.46 8.19
N LYS A 221 -26.66 17.24 7.09
CA LYS A 221 -27.85 17.96 6.61
C LYS A 221 -28.97 17.03 6.17
N PHE A 222 -28.63 15.91 5.53
CA PHE A 222 -29.62 14.91 5.14
C PHE A 222 -30.29 14.26 6.36
N ASP A 223 -29.54 14.01 7.43
CA ASP A 223 -30.11 13.46 8.67
C ASP A 223 -31.02 14.49 9.37
N GLU A 224 -30.63 15.77 9.41
CA GLU A 224 -31.45 16.86 9.96
C GLU A 224 -32.75 17.08 9.16
N GLU A 225 -32.68 17.14 7.83
CA GLU A 225 -33.86 17.30 6.96
C GLU A 225 -34.79 16.09 7.03
N SER A 226 -34.23 14.88 7.19
CA SER A 226 -35.02 13.66 7.39
C SER A 226 -35.77 13.68 8.71
N ILE A 227 -35.15 14.17 9.80
CA ILE A 227 -35.82 14.34 11.09
C ILE A 227 -36.93 15.41 11.02
N MET A 228 -36.70 16.50 10.28
CA MET A 228 -37.69 17.57 10.09
C MET A 228 -38.92 17.15 9.27
N PHE A 229 -38.85 16.06 8.50
CA PHE A 229 -40.02 15.49 7.81
C PHE A 229 -40.87 14.57 8.70
N TYR A 230 -40.39 14.22 9.90
CA TYR A 230 -41.08 13.35 10.86
C TYR A 230 -41.55 14.06 12.14
N ILE A 231 -41.41 15.39 12.22
CA ILE A 231 -41.96 16.25 13.30
C ILE A 231 -43.07 17.12 12.73
#